data_AF-A0A7C4ZUI4-F1
#
_entry.id   AF-A0A7C4ZUI4-F1
#
_cell.length_a   1.000
_cell.length_b   1.000
_cell.length_c   1.000
_cell.angle_alpha   90.00
_cell.angle_beta   90.00
_cell.angle_gamma   90.00
#
_symmetry.space_group_name_H-M   'P 1'
#
loop_
_entity.id
_entity.type
_entity.pdbx_description
1 polymer ?
#
loop_
_entity_poly.entity_id
_entity_poly.type
_entity_poly.pdbx_seq_one_letter_code
_entity_poly.pdbx_strand_id
1 'polypeptide(L)'
;MSEMVRAYFAADVHGSELVWRKWLNVPNVYNVNVMILAGDLTGKAIKTIIKNEDGTYRVKLFGKEIKIYNEKELEQIKQQLRDAAFYVHVCTKEEFEEMKENQDKLDKLFTDSIVNNLNRWLDMAAEKVPKDVKVYVMPGNDDIFDIDDIIQKHDNVIYPL
;
A
#
# COMPACT_ATOMS: atom_id res chain seq x y z
N MET A 1 33.17 24.95 2.54
CA MET A 1 33.01 23.58 1.98
C MET A 1 31.54 23.42 1.65
N SER A 2 31.18 23.04 0.43
CA SER A 2 29.79 22.73 0.09
C SER A 2 29.34 21.50 0.88
N GLU A 3 28.16 21.55 1.48
CA GLU A 3 27.57 20.41 2.18
C GLU A 3 27.31 19.28 1.17
N MET A 4 27.74 18.06 1.49
CA MET A 4 27.52 16.89 0.64
C MET A 4 26.07 16.41 0.78
N VAL A 5 25.28 16.48 -0.29
CA VAL A 5 23.92 15.96 -0.32
C VAL A 5 23.94 14.46 -0.60
N ARG A 6 23.27 13.67 0.26
CA ARG A 6 23.09 12.23 0.07
C ARG A 6 21.65 11.93 -0.34
N ALA A 7 21.48 11.28 -1.48
CA ALA A 7 20.19 10.86 -1.99
C ALA A 7 20.07 9.33 -1.98
N TYR A 8 18.91 8.81 -1.59
CA TYR A 8 18.52 7.41 -1.77
C TYR A 8 17.44 7.31 -2.84
N PHE A 9 17.69 6.50 -3.85
CA PHE A 9 16.76 6.28 -4.95
C PHE A 9 16.29 4.83 -4.95
N ALA A 10 14.99 4.63 -5.08
CA ALA A 10 14.34 3.36 -5.32
C ALA A 10 13.19 3.53 -6.32
N ALA A 11 12.74 2.42 -6.89
CA ALA A 11 11.67 2.38 -7.86
C ALA A 11 10.88 1.06 -7.74
N ASP A 12 9.70 1.00 -8.36
CA ASP A 12 8.95 -0.25 -8.60
C ASP A 12 8.57 -0.99 -7.29
N VAL A 13 7.95 -0.28 -6.36
CA VAL A 13 7.51 -0.88 -5.07
C VAL A 13 6.32 -1.84 -5.25
N HIS A 14 5.55 -1.69 -6.33
CA HIS A 14 4.43 -2.54 -6.73
C HIS A 14 3.47 -2.87 -5.59
N GLY A 15 3.12 -1.90 -4.74
CA GLY A 15 2.18 -2.08 -3.64
C GLY A 15 2.69 -2.91 -2.45
N SER A 16 3.96 -3.32 -2.40
CA SER A 16 4.50 -4.05 -1.25
C SER A 16 4.70 -3.14 -0.05
N GLU A 17 3.86 -3.31 0.98
CA GLU A 17 3.98 -2.52 2.21
C GLU A 17 5.28 -2.84 2.98
N LEU A 18 5.81 -4.06 2.82
CA LEU A 18 7.10 -4.42 3.41
C LEU A 18 8.23 -3.57 2.84
N VAL A 19 8.27 -3.39 1.51
CA VAL A 19 9.28 -2.57 0.85
C VAL A 19 9.07 -1.10 1.22
N TRP A 20 7.83 -0.62 1.22
CA TRP A 20 7.50 0.73 1.68
C TRP A 20 8.03 1.02 3.09
N ARG A 21 7.74 0.15 4.07
CA ARG A 21 8.22 0.32 5.45
C ARG A 21 9.75 0.28 5.58
N LYS A 22 10.43 -0.51 4.75
CA LYS A 22 11.91 -0.52 4.69
C LYS A 22 12.43 0.80 4.13
N TRP A 23 11.79 1.31 3.07
CA TRP A 23 12.14 2.59 2.47
C TRP A 23 11.96 3.74 3.47
N LEU A 24 10.85 3.78 4.22
CA LEU A 24 10.64 4.78 5.30
C LEU A 24 11.75 4.79 6.37
N ASN A 25 12.47 3.68 6.57
CA ASN A 25 13.54 3.59 7.55
C ASN A 25 14.93 4.00 7.00
N VAL A 26 15.05 4.31 5.71
CA VAL A 26 16.30 4.72 5.07
C VAL A 26 17.03 5.87 5.79
N PRO A 27 16.37 6.95 6.28
CA PRO A 27 17.05 8.03 6.99
C PRO A 27 17.83 7.55 8.21
N ASN A 28 17.26 6.61 8.96
CA ASN A 28 17.85 6.07 10.18
C ASN A 28 19.09 5.19 9.90
N VAL A 29 19.17 4.61 8.71
CA VAL A 29 20.26 3.69 8.34
C VAL A 29 21.37 4.43 7.59
N TYR A 30 21.01 5.33 6.70
CA TYR A 30 21.94 5.92 5.73
C TYR A 30 22.19 7.42 5.92
N ASN A 31 21.47 8.08 6.83
CA ASN A 31 21.58 9.53 7.09
C ASN A 31 21.51 10.35 5.80
N VAL A 32 20.43 10.14 5.05
CA VAL A 32 20.19 10.77 3.74
C VAL A 32 19.51 12.12 3.91
N ASN A 33 19.74 13.03 2.96
CA ASN A 33 19.06 14.32 2.89
C ASN A 33 17.84 14.26 1.96
N VAL A 34 17.85 13.32 1.02
CA VAL A 34 16.82 13.16 0.00
C VAL A 34 16.48 11.69 -0.18
N MET A 35 15.20 11.38 -0.30
CA MET A 35 14.70 10.07 -0.67
C MET A 35 13.74 10.20 -1.86
N ILE A 36 13.89 9.30 -2.82
CA ILE A 36 13.07 9.24 -4.03
C ILE A 36 12.52 7.82 -4.16
N LEU A 37 11.20 7.71 -4.33
CA LEU A 37 10.54 6.50 -4.78
C LEU A 37 9.81 6.79 -6.10
N ALA A 38 10.27 6.16 -7.16
CA ALA A 38 9.87 6.47 -8.52
C ALA A 38 9.18 5.29 -9.20
N GLY A 39 8.00 5.51 -9.77
CA GLY A 39 7.40 4.54 -10.67
C GLY A 39 6.72 3.35 -9.96
N ASP A 40 5.68 2.85 -10.63
CA ASP A 40 4.91 1.64 -10.33
C ASP A 40 4.69 1.43 -8.83
N LEU A 41 3.97 2.39 -8.25
CA LEU A 41 3.70 2.47 -6.82
C LEU A 41 2.66 1.44 -6.37
N THR A 42 1.73 1.08 -7.26
CA THR A 42 0.51 0.37 -6.89
C THR A 42 0.62 -1.14 -7.07
N GLY A 43 -0.11 -1.87 -6.22
CA GLY A 43 -0.30 -3.32 -6.34
C GLY A 43 -1.31 -3.67 -7.41
N LYS A 44 -1.32 -4.94 -7.83
CA LYS A 44 -2.08 -5.41 -9.00
C LYS A 44 -3.31 -6.27 -8.68
N ALA A 45 -3.55 -6.58 -7.41
CA ALA A 45 -4.59 -7.53 -7.04
C ALA A 45 -5.22 -7.26 -5.67
N ILE A 46 -6.54 -7.52 -5.58
CA ILE A 46 -7.25 -7.63 -4.32
C ILE A 46 -7.27 -9.08 -3.86
N LYS A 47 -7.05 -9.27 -2.57
CA LYS A 47 -7.33 -10.50 -1.85
C LYS A 47 -8.54 -10.33 -0.94
N THR A 48 -9.53 -11.18 -1.16
CA THR A 48 -10.72 -11.24 -0.31
C THR A 48 -10.52 -12.18 0.86
N ILE A 49 -10.93 -11.72 2.04
CA ILE A 49 -11.08 -12.53 3.24
C ILE A 49 -12.57 -12.66 3.49
N ILE A 50 -13.09 -13.88 3.48
CA ILE A 50 -14.51 -14.16 3.64
C ILE A 50 -14.83 -14.33 5.13
N LYS A 51 -15.75 -13.51 5.65
CA LYS A 51 -16.33 -13.67 6.98
C LYS A 51 -17.48 -14.67 6.91
N ASN A 52 -17.42 -15.69 7.76
CA ASN A 52 -18.47 -16.71 7.90
C ASN A 52 -19.51 -16.28 8.94
N GLU A 53 -20.70 -16.90 8.89
CA GLU A 53 -21.79 -16.64 9.84
C GLU A 53 -21.42 -16.99 11.29
N ASP A 54 -20.53 -17.97 11.49
CA ASP A 54 -20.01 -18.37 12.81
C ASP A 54 -19.01 -17.36 13.42
N GLY A 55 -18.78 -16.22 12.75
CA GLY A 55 -17.86 -15.17 13.15
C GLY A 55 -16.39 -15.44 12.81
N THR A 56 -16.06 -16.60 12.24
CA THR A 56 -14.71 -16.90 11.76
C THR A 56 -14.46 -16.32 10.38
N TYR A 57 -13.19 -16.21 9.98
CA TYR A 57 -12.80 -15.76 8.65
C TYR A 57 -12.07 -16.85 7.89
N ARG A 58 -12.06 -16.77 6.57
CA ARG A 58 -11.25 -17.64 5.71
C ARG A 58 -10.61 -16.88 4.55
N VAL A 59 -9.41 -17.30 4.17
CA VAL A 59 -8.70 -16.77 3.00
C VAL A 59 -7.90 -17.88 2.32
N LYS A 60 -7.86 -17.86 0.98
CA LYS A 60 -7.05 -18.79 0.20
C LYS A 60 -5.68 -18.18 -0.10
N LEU A 61 -4.64 -18.57 0.63
CA LEU A 61 -3.28 -18.08 0.46
C LEU A 61 -2.35 -19.20 -0.05
N PHE A 62 -1.60 -18.94 -1.13
CA PHE A 62 -0.68 -19.92 -1.74
C PHE A 62 -1.30 -21.32 -1.98
N GLY A 63 -2.56 -21.34 -2.44
CA GLY A 63 -3.29 -22.59 -2.69
C GLY A 63 -3.87 -23.27 -1.46
N LYS A 64 -3.60 -22.78 -0.24
CA LYS A 64 -4.14 -23.30 1.02
C LYS A 64 -5.26 -22.41 1.54
N GLU A 65 -6.30 -23.01 2.10
CA GLU A 65 -7.30 -22.27 2.86
C GLU A 65 -6.82 -22.11 4.30
N ILE A 66 -6.83 -20.88 4.80
CA ILE A 66 -6.49 -20.53 6.17
C ILE A 66 -7.79 -20.11 6.85
N LYS A 67 -8.14 -20.78 7.95
CA LYS A 67 -9.25 -20.39 8.82
C LYS A 67 -8.70 -19.53 9.97
N ILE A 68 -9.37 -18.42 10.25
CA ILE A 68 -8.96 -17.38 11.20
C ILE A 68 -10.06 -17.27 12.25
N TYR A 69 -9.67 -17.30 13.53
CA TYR A 69 -10.62 -17.45 14.63
C TYR A 69 -10.84 -16.19 15.46
N ASN A 70 -10.00 -15.16 15.28
CA ASN A 70 -10.08 -13.93 16.06
C ASN A 70 -9.49 -12.73 15.31
N GLU A 71 -9.81 -11.53 15.80
CA GLU A 71 -9.39 -10.25 15.19
C GLU A 71 -7.86 -10.06 15.17
N LYS A 72 -7.14 -10.56 16.18
CA LYS A 72 -5.67 -10.45 16.21
C LYS A 72 -5.03 -11.24 15.08
N GLU A 73 -5.49 -12.47 14.88
CA GLU A 73 -5.05 -13.33 13.78
C GLU A 73 -5.47 -12.74 12.42
N LEU A 74 -6.67 -12.17 12.34
CA LEU A 74 -7.14 -11.48 11.14
C LEU A 74 -6.18 -10.35 10.75
N GLU A 75 -5.83 -9.45 11.67
CA GLU A 75 -4.90 -8.34 11.37
C GLU A 75 -3.50 -8.82 10.98
N GLN A 76 -3.01 -9.91 11.59
CA GLN A 76 -1.75 -10.53 11.17
C GLN A 76 -1.79 -11.02 9.72
N ILE A 77 -2.88 -11.67 9.31
CA ILE A 77 -3.07 -12.13 7.94
C ILE A 77 -3.24 -10.95 6.98
N LYS A 78 -4.01 -9.92 7.34
CA LYS A 78 -4.11 -8.70 6.53
C LYS A 78 -2.74 -8.07 6.31
N GLN A 79 -1.91 -8.02 7.35
CA GLN A 79 -0.55 -7.48 7.22
C GLN A 79 0.32 -8.32 6.29
N GLN A 80 0.29 -9.65 6.41
CA GLN A 80 1.04 -10.54 5.51
C GLN A 80 0.62 -10.35 4.05
N LEU A 81 -0.67 -10.16 3.79
CA LEU A 81 -1.19 -9.90 2.45
C LEU A 81 -0.70 -8.55 1.89
N ARG A 82 -0.77 -7.48 2.69
CA ARG A 82 -0.26 -6.15 2.29
C ARG A 82 1.25 -6.17 2.04
N ASP A 83 2.00 -6.90 2.86
CA ASP A 83 3.44 -7.09 2.68
C ASP A 83 3.75 -7.81 1.35
N ALA A 84 2.86 -8.72 0.94
CA ALA A 84 2.90 -9.44 -0.33
C ALA A 84 2.21 -8.70 -1.51
N ALA A 85 2.03 -7.38 -1.41
CA ALA A 85 1.47 -6.53 -2.47
C ALA A 85 0.00 -6.79 -2.84
N PHE A 86 -0.80 -7.34 -1.93
CA PHE A 86 -2.25 -7.45 -2.10
C PHE A 86 -2.98 -6.33 -1.37
N TYR A 87 -3.98 -5.75 -2.04
CA TYR A 87 -5.05 -5.03 -1.36
C TYR A 87 -5.94 -6.02 -0.63
N VAL A 88 -6.44 -5.67 0.56
CA VAL A 88 -7.21 -6.61 1.38
C VAL A 88 -8.63 -6.11 1.53
N HIS A 89 -9.59 -6.95 1.15
CA HIS A 89 -11.01 -6.66 1.31
C HIS A 89 -11.68 -7.75 2.15
N VAL A 90 -12.35 -7.38 3.24
CA VAL A 90 -13.11 -8.32 4.08
C VAL A 90 -14.58 -8.19 3.71
N CYS A 91 -15.23 -9.31 3.39
CA CYS A 91 -16.62 -9.35 2.96
C CYS A 91 -17.29 -10.66 3.40
N THR A 92 -18.62 -10.73 3.36
CA THR A 92 -19.34 -11.99 3.50
C THR A 92 -19.27 -12.82 2.21
N LYS A 93 -19.78 -14.05 2.25
CA LYS A 93 -19.84 -14.90 1.06
C LYS A 93 -20.79 -14.32 0.02
N GLU A 94 -21.91 -13.76 0.46
CA GLU A 94 -22.95 -13.16 -0.37
C GLU A 94 -22.41 -11.93 -1.10
N GLU A 95 -21.75 -11.02 -0.37
CA GLU A 95 -21.08 -9.85 -0.95
C GLU A 95 -20.00 -10.27 -1.97
N PHE A 96 -19.25 -11.33 -1.67
CA PHE A 96 -18.23 -11.84 -2.59
C PHE A 96 -18.83 -12.39 -3.89
N GLU A 97 -19.93 -13.14 -3.83
CA GLU A 97 -20.60 -13.63 -5.05
C GLU A 97 -21.26 -12.47 -5.82
N GLU A 98 -21.86 -11.49 -5.13
CA GLU A 98 -22.41 -10.30 -5.78
C GLU A 98 -21.33 -9.50 -6.53
N MET A 99 -20.17 -9.31 -5.91
CA MET A 99 -19.05 -8.59 -6.54
C MET A 99 -18.53 -9.29 -7.78
N LYS A 100 -18.50 -10.63 -7.82
CA LYS A 100 -18.06 -11.37 -9.02
C LYS A 100 -18.93 -11.10 -10.25
N GLU A 101 -20.20 -10.79 -10.04
CA GLU A 101 -21.16 -10.53 -11.12
C GLU A 101 -21.24 -9.05 -11.49
N ASN A 102 -20.54 -8.16 -10.75
CA ASN A 102 -20.61 -6.72 -10.92
C ASN A 102 -19.23 -6.10 -11.13
N GLN A 103 -18.84 -5.94 -12.40
CA GLN A 103 -17.54 -5.38 -12.78
C GLN A 103 -17.34 -3.96 -12.26
N ASP A 104 -18.35 -3.09 -12.36
CA ASP A 104 -18.25 -1.70 -11.90
C ASP A 104 -17.96 -1.61 -10.39
N LYS A 105 -18.55 -2.51 -9.58
CA LYS A 105 -18.25 -2.60 -8.15
C LYS A 105 -16.81 -3.05 -7.90
N LEU A 106 -16.29 -3.99 -8.68
CA LEU A 106 -14.91 -4.45 -8.57
C LEU A 106 -13.91 -3.35 -8.93
N ASP A 107 -14.15 -2.64 -10.03
CA ASP A 107 -13.28 -1.56 -10.51
C ASP A 107 -13.25 -0.40 -9.51
N LYS A 108 -14.41 -0.04 -8.95
CA LYS A 108 -14.50 0.95 -7.88
C LYS A 108 -13.75 0.49 -6.63
N LEU A 109 -13.97 -0.75 -6.19
CA LEU A 109 -13.26 -1.30 -5.02
C LEU A 109 -11.74 -1.29 -5.23
N PHE A 110 -11.27 -1.60 -6.44
CA PHE A 110 -9.86 -1.58 -6.79
C PHE A 110 -9.27 -0.17 -6.72
N THR A 111 -9.96 0.79 -7.34
CA THR A 111 -9.59 2.21 -7.30
C THR A 111 -9.53 2.74 -5.88
N ASP A 112 -10.61 2.51 -5.10
CA ASP A 112 -10.69 2.91 -3.69
C ASP A 112 -9.57 2.25 -2.87
N SER A 113 -9.23 0.97 -3.15
CA SER A 113 -8.16 0.26 -2.44
C SER A 113 -6.78 0.87 -2.73
N ILE A 114 -6.51 1.21 -3.99
CA ILE A 114 -5.27 1.89 -4.42
C ILE A 114 -5.14 3.24 -3.69
N VAL A 115 -6.16 4.09 -3.83
CA VAL A 115 -6.17 5.45 -3.29
C VAL A 115 -6.01 5.45 -1.77
N ASN A 116 -6.81 4.64 -1.08
CA ASN A 116 -6.75 4.57 0.38
C ASN A 116 -5.41 3.99 0.87
N ASN A 117 -4.84 3.02 0.16
CA ASN A 117 -3.54 2.48 0.53
C ASN A 117 -2.44 3.52 0.36
N LEU A 118 -2.39 4.23 -0.76
CA LEU A 118 -1.38 5.25 -0.99
C LEU A 118 -1.52 6.40 0.01
N ASN A 119 -2.74 6.88 0.26
CA ASN A 119 -2.95 7.94 1.25
C ASN A 119 -2.40 7.54 2.63
N ARG A 120 -2.73 6.33 3.10
CA ARG A 120 -2.19 5.79 4.36
C ARG A 120 -0.66 5.66 4.32
N TRP A 121 -0.08 5.29 3.19
CA TRP A 121 1.37 5.21 3.05
C TRP A 121 2.02 6.58 3.19
N LEU A 122 1.48 7.61 2.54
CA LEU A 122 1.99 8.97 2.62
C LEU A 122 1.80 9.57 4.04
N ASP A 123 0.70 9.24 4.73
CA ASP A 123 0.52 9.54 6.16
C ASP A 123 1.67 8.92 6.99
N MET A 124 2.00 7.64 6.74
CA MET A 124 3.13 6.98 7.42
C MET A 124 4.47 7.65 7.11
N ALA A 125 4.66 8.21 5.91
CA ALA A 125 5.87 8.97 5.58
C ALA A 125 5.93 10.28 6.39
N ALA A 126 4.80 10.99 6.50
CA ALA A 126 4.70 12.22 7.29
C ALA A 126 5.06 12.00 8.76
N GLU A 127 4.66 10.86 9.31
CA GLU A 127 4.91 10.49 10.71
C GLU A 127 6.36 10.03 10.95
N LYS A 128 6.94 9.25 10.02
CA LYS A 128 8.17 8.49 10.28
C LYS A 128 9.43 9.12 9.70
N VAL A 129 9.31 9.93 8.65
CA VAL A 129 10.47 10.55 8.00
C VAL A 129 10.81 11.84 8.73
N PRO A 130 12.09 12.08 9.09
CA PRO A 130 12.51 13.35 9.68
C PRO A 130 12.19 14.53 8.76
N LYS A 131 11.72 15.65 9.35
CA LYS A 131 11.25 16.82 8.60
C LYS A 131 12.31 17.52 7.74
N ASP A 132 13.59 17.28 8.01
CA ASP A 132 14.73 17.80 7.28
C ASP A 132 15.12 16.93 6.07
N VAL A 133 14.52 15.74 5.91
CA VAL A 133 14.70 14.88 4.74
C VAL A 133 13.64 15.21 3.69
N LYS A 134 14.08 15.48 2.45
CA LYS A 134 13.16 15.70 1.33
C LYS A 134 12.67 14.36 0.79
N VAL A 135 11.37 14.21 0.65
CA VAL A 135 10.71 12.99 0.16
C VAL A 135 10.08 13.26 -1.20
N TYR A 136 10.48 12.50 -2.21
CA TYR A 136 9.91 12.56 -3.56
C TYR A 136 9.22 11.25 -3.87
N VAL A 137 7.98 11.32 -4.35
CA VAL A 137 7.20 10.16 -4.79
C VAL A 137 6.54 10.51 -6.11
N MET A 138 6.62 9.62 -7.09
CA MET A 138 5.98 9.80 -8.40
C MET A 138 5.44 8.50 -8.98
N PRO A 139 4.29 8.55 -9.68
CA PRO A 139 3.69 7.38 -10.33
C PRO A 139 4.56 6.86 -11.48
N GLY A 140 4.29 5.62 -11.88
CA GLY A 140 4.80 5.02 -13.13
C GLY A 140 3.70 4.82 -14.17
N ASN A 141 4.02 4.09 -15.23
CA ASN A 141 3.07 3.84 -16.31
C ASN A 141 1.93 2.88 -15.94
N ASP A 142 2.14 2.02 -14.93
CA ASP A 142 1.13 1.05 -14.49
C ASP A 142 0.19 1.62 -13.41
N ASP A 143 0.45 2.83 -12.92
CA ASP A 143 -0.35 3.48 -11.88
C ASP A 143 -1.56 4.21 -12.47
N ILE A 144 -2.67 4.21 -11.74
CA ILE A 144 -3.88 4.95 -12.12
C ILE A 144 -3.71 6.45 -11.85
N PHE A 145 -4.25 7.30 -12.73
CA PHE A 145 -4.16 8.77 -12.62
C PHE A 145 -4.77 9.33 -11.33
N ASP A 146 -5.68 8.60 -10.68
CA ASP A 146 -6.28 9.01 -9.42
C ASP A 146 -5.26 9.17 -8.28
N ILE A 147 -4.07 8.58 -8.40
CA ILE A 147 -3.05 8.68 -7.35
C ILE A 147 -2.27 9.99 -7.36
N ASP A 148 -2.22 10.69 -8.49
CA ASP A 148 -1.51 11.96 -8.65
C ASP A 148 -2.05 13.01 -7.68
N ASP A 149 -3.37 13.16 -7.63
CA ASP A 149 -4.09 14.05 -6.72
C ASP A 149 -3.83 13.68 -5.25
N ILE A 150 -3.60 12.40 -4.96
CA ILE A 150 -3.30 11.94 -3.61
C ILE A 150 -1.89 12.38 -3.22
N ILE A 151 -0.89 12.18 -4.08
CA ILE A 151 0.48 12.59 -3.78
C ILE A 151 0.57 14.12 -3.62
N GLN A 152 -0.09 14.88 -4.49
CA GLN A 152 -0.07 16.35 -4.47
C GLN A 152 -0.71 16.95 -3.22
N LYS A 153 -1.62 16.25 -2.54
CA LYS A 153 -2.27 16.72 -1.31
C LYS A 153 -1.41 16.58 -0.05
N HIS A 154 -0.29 15.86 -0.11
CA HIS A 154 0.58 15.62 1.05
C HIS A 154 1.74 16.60 1.08
N ASP A 155 1.69 17.58 1.99
CA ASP A 155 2.69 18.66 2.10
C ASP A 155 4.13 18.17 2.40
N ASN A 156 4.28 17.00 3.01
CA ASN A 156 5.56 16.38 3.36
C ASN A 156 6.15 15.53 2.23
N VAL A 157 5.49 15.47 1.08
CA VAL A 157 5.93 14.72 -0.11
C VAL A 157 5.93 15.64 -1.31
N ILE A 158 6.97 15.54 -2.13
CA ILE A 158 7.13 16.35 -3.33
C ILE A 158 6.72 15.49 -4.53
N TYR A 159 5.65 15.90 -5.21
CA TYR A 159 5.25 15.40 -6.53
C TYR A 159 6.04 16.15 -7.61
N PRO A 160 6.95 15.49 -8.35
CA PRO A 160 7.91 16.17 -9.23
C PRO A 160 7.46 16.30 -10.70
N LEU A 161 6.28 15.80 -11.06
CA LEU A 161 5.76 15.79 -12.44
C LEU A 161 4.84 16.98 -12.74
#